data_AF-W9L1K5-F1
#
_entry.id   AF-W9L1K5-F1
#
_cell.length_a   1.000
_cell.length_b   1.000
_cell.length_c   1.000
_cell.angle_alpha   90.00
_cell.angle_beta   90.00
_cell.angle_gamma   90.00
#
_symmetry.space_group_name_H-M   'P 1'
#
loop_
_entity.id
_entity.type
_entity.pdbx_description
1 polymer ?
#
loop_
_entity_poly.entity_id
_entity_poly.type
_entity_poly.pdbx_seq_one_letter_code
_entity_poly.pdbx_strand_id
1 'polypeptide(L)'
;MALHAPMAYIQRFAGKEGESEARRVAPIVSEWRQSSAARVAIWHAGQVLRRARDFPPTTLQNFYAVATYHAALVLWTYSLLGNQSPTPAEIVISDGINRNGSTDNSSMTLVMLDGEENDDARAFCTLGHGTPGLSHPAYTGVKGTFCTLADPVLIMQLAADTLRGNLHCTDHAPPLLVGNLIGLMEDLGSSLGHSSTGRSSHTSTTGSTG
;
A
#
# COMPACT_ATOMS: atom_id res chain seq x y z
N MET A 1 6.35 -13.73 -2.11
CA MET A 1 5.31 -12.87 -2.74
C MET A 1 4.74 -13.47 -4.02
N ALA A 2 5.53 -13.68 -5.08
CA ALA A 2 5.02 -14.08 -6.41
C ALA A 2 4.20 -15.39 -6.44
N LEU A 3 4.49 -16.33 -5.53
CA LEU A 3 3.72 -17.58 -5.42
C LEU A 3 2.32 -17.39 -4.81
N HIS A 4 2.12 -16.34 -4.01
CA HIS A 4 0.89 -16.09 -3.26
C HIS A 4 0.07 -14.92 -3.83
N ALA A 5 0.62 -14.20 -4.81
CA ALA A 5 -0.03 -13.08 -5.48
C ALA A 5 -0.35 -13.44 -6.94
N PRO A 6 -1.60 -13.30 -7.40
CA PRO A 6 -1.98 -13.49 -8.80
C PRO A 6 -1.48 -12.31 -9.66
N MET A 7 -0.17 -12.20 -9.85
CA MET A 7 0.47 -10.99 -10.40
C MET A 7 -0.07 -10.60 -11.78
N ALA A 8 -0.36 -11.58 -12.65
CA ALA A 8 -0.94 -11.31 -13.96
C ALA A 8 -2.33 -10.64 -13.86
N TYR A 9 -3.17 -11.09 -12.92
CA TYR A 9 -4.48 -10.50 -12.67
C TYR A 9 -4.36 -9.13 -11.97
N ILE A 10 -3.41 -8.97 -11.05
CA ILE A 10 -3.11 -7.69 -10.40
C ILE A 10 -2.67 -6.62 -11.42
N GLN A 11 -1.80 -6.97 -12.37
CA GLN A 11 -1.37 -6.05 -13.42
C GLN A 11 -2.49 -5.67 -14.38
N ARG A 12 -3.35 -6.63 -14.75
CA ARG A 12 -4.56 -6.37 -15.56
C ARG A 12 -5.52 -5.46 -14.82
N PHE A 13 -5.70 -5.69 -13.52
CA PHE A 13 -6.53 -4.87 -12.65
C PHE A 13 -6.00 -3.43 -12.55
N ALA A 14 -4.68 -3.24 -12.53
CA ALA A 14 -4.04 -1.92 -12.61
C ALA A 14 -4.15 -1.24 -13.99
N GLY A 15 -4.89 -1.82 -14.94
CA GLY A 15 -5.18 -1.20 -16.23
C GLY A 15 -4.17 -1.48 -17.34
N LYS A 16 -3.22 -2.41 -17.14
CA LYS A 16 -2.20 -2.77 -18.15
C LYS A 16 -2.79 -3.17 -19.51
N GLU A 17 -3.96 -3.81 -19.51
CA GLU A 17 -4.66 -4.27 -20.72
C GLU A 17 -5.96 -3.45 -20.98
N GLY A 18 -6.08 -2.29 -20.35
CA GLY A 18 -7.26 -1.41 -20.45
C GLY A 18 -8.36 -1.71 -19.43
N GLU A 19 -9.36 -0.82 -19.40
CA GLU A 19 -10.41 -0.82 -18.38
C GLU A 19 -11.34 -2.04 -18.45
N SER A 20 -11.63 -2.52 -19.67
CA SER A 20 -12.48 -3.71 -19.85
C SER A 20 -11.89 -4.95 -19.18
N GLU A 21 -10.58 -5.17 -19.35
CA GLU A 21 -9.88 -6.28 -18.71
C GLU A 21 -9.74 -6.07 -17.21
N ALA A 22 -9.52 -4.84 -16.75
CA ALA A 22 -9.49 -4.52 -15.33
C ALA A 22 -10.82 -4.88 -14.63
N ARG A 23 -11.96 -4.52 -15.23
CA ARG A 23 -13.29 -4.89 -14.73
C ARG A 23 -13.53 -6.40 -14.76
N ARG A 24 -13.02 -7.10 -15.79
CA ARG A 24 -13.16 -8.55 -15.94
C ARG A 24 -12.44 -9.33 -14.84
N VAL A 25 -11.25 -8.87 -14.42
CA VAL A 25 -10.45 -9.55 -13.39
C VAL A 25 -10.78 -9.11 -11.96
N ALA A 26 -11.53 -8.02 -11.78
CA ALA A 26 -11.88 -7.49 -10.46
C ALA A 26 -12.48 -8.51 -9.49
N PRO A 27 -13.39 -9.44 -9.90
CA PRO A 27 -13.90 -10.47 -9.00
C PRO A 27 -12.81 -11.42 -8.50
N ILE A 28 -11.88 -11.82 -9.38
CA ILE A 28 -10.77 -12.73 -9.07
C ILE A 28 -9.84 -12.08 -8.03
N VAL A 29 -9.52 -10.81 -8.22
CA VAL A 29 -8.66 -10.04 -7.30
C VAL A 29 -9.38 -9.81 -5.95
N SER A 30 -10.70 -9.63 -5.97
CA SER A 30 -11.52 -9.48 -4.75
C SER A 30 -11.60 -10.76 -3.94
N GLU A 31 -11.70 -11.93 -4.60
CA GLU A 31 -11.61 -13.24 -3.97
C GLU A 31 -10.21 -13.46 -3.37
N TRP A 32 -9.15 -13.18 -4.16
CA TRP A 32 -7.78 -13.29 -3.70
C TRP A 32 -7.56 -12.50 -2.41
N ARG A 33 -8.03 -11.25 -2.34
CA ARG A 33 -7.91 -10.39 -1.16
C ARG A 33 -8.35 -11.06 0.15
N GLN A 34 -9.42 -11.87 0.09
CA GLN A 34 -10.01 -12.52 1.27
C GLN A 34 -9.20 -13.75 1.73
N SER A 35 -8.29 -14.24 0.89
CA SER A 35 -7.49 -15.44 1.15
C SER A 35 -6.33 -15.21 2.13
N SER A 36 -5.87 -16.28 2.77
CA SER A 36 -4.60 -16.28 3.50
C SER A 36 -3.40 -16.02 2.57
N ALA A 37 -3.50 -16.43 1.30
CA ALA A 37 -2.47 -16.17 0.29
C ALA A 37 -2.26 -14.66 0.08
N ALA A 38 -3.33 -13.84 0.07
CA ALA A 38 -3.19 -12.40 0.02
C ALA A 38 -2.45 -11.83 1.24
N ARG A 39 -2.78 -12.30 2.44
CA ARG A 39 -2.14 -11.85 3.69
C ARG A 39 -0.64 -12.18 3.71
N VAL A 40 -0.28 -13.39 3.29
CA VAL A 40 1.12 -13.80 3.12
C VAL A 40 1.81 -12.99 2.02
N ALA A 41 1.12 -12.71 0.92
CA ALA A 41 1.68 -11.93 -0.18
C ALA A 41 2.00 -10.49 0.24
N ILE A 42 1.10 -9.80 0.95
CA ILE A 42 1.33 -8.43 1.40
C ILE A 42 2.40 -8.36 2.50
N TRP A 43 2.51 -9.37 3.36
CA TRP A 43 3.62 -9.47 4.31
C TRP A 43 4.96 -9.50 3.58
N HIS A 44 5.11 -10.40 2.61
CA HIS A 44 6.33 -10.45 1.81
C HIS A 44 6.56 -9.18 0.97
N ALA A 45 5.52 -8.51 0.50
CA ALA A 45 5.64 -7.24 -0.20
C ALA A 45 6.19 -6.14 0.72
N GLY A 46 5.72 -6.07 1.97
CA GLY A 46 6.28 -5.19 2.99
C GLY A 46 7.77 -5.46 3.23
N GLN A 47 8.17 -6.73 3.27
CA GLN A 47 9.59 -7.09 3.40
C GLN A 47 10.43 -6.69 2.18
N VAL A 48 9.87 -6.71 0.96
CA VAL A 48 10.56 -6.18 -0.23
C VAL A 48 10.80 -4.67 -0.07
N LEU A 49 9.81 -3.91 0.40
CA LEU A 49 9.96 -2.47 0.66
C LEU A 49 10.98 -2.19 1.77
N ARG A 50 10.94 -2.96 2.88
CA ARG A 50 11.95 -2.88 3.95
C ARG A 50 13.35 -3.04 3.37
N ARG A 51 13.58 -4.13 2.62
CA ARG A 51 14.88 -4.40 2.01
C ARG A 51 15.29 -3.33 1.01
N ALA A 52 14.36 -2.83 0.20
CA ALA A 52 14.63 -1.77 -0.78
C ALA A 52 15.17 -0.49 -0.12
N ARG A 53 14.69 -0.13 1.08
CA ARG A 53 15.19 1.02 1.84
C ARG A 53 16.61 0.82 2.37
N ASP A 54 17.04 -0.42 2.56
CA ASP A 54 18.39 -0.76 3.04
C ASP A 54 19.43 -0.83 1.90
N PHE A 55 19.03 -0.62 0.64
CA PHE A 55 19.97 -0.68 -0.49
C PHE A 55 20.99 0.46 -0.39
N PRO A 56 22.28 0.19 -0.65
CA PRO A 56 23.25 1.25 -0.85
C PRO A 56 22.77 2.23 -1.94
N PRO A 57 23.11 3.52 -1.85
CA PRO A 57 22.74 4.49 -2.87
C PRO A 57 23.05 4.03 -4.30
N THR A 58 22.15 4.30 -5.23
CA THR A 58 22.16 3.89 -6.65
C THR A 58 22.17 2.40 -6.95
N THR A 59 22.00 1.52 -5.99
CA THR A 59 21.97 0.07 -6.25
C THR A 59 20.56 -0.48 -6.45
N LEU A 60 19.50 0.27 -6.10
CA LEU A 60 18.10 -0.09 -6.26
C LEU A 60 17.63 0.14 -7.72
N GLN A 61 18.24 -0.58 -8.66
CA GLN A 61 17.98 -0.45 -10.09
C GLN A 61 17.57 -1.79 -10.73
N ASN A 62 17.18 -1.74 -12.01
CA ASN A 62 16.88 -2.92 -12.82
C ASN A 62 15.86 -3.85 -12.15
N PHE A 63 16.26 -5.10 -11.89
CA PHE A 63 15.44 -6.11 -11.24
C PHE A 63 14.92 -5.65 -9.87
N TYR A 64 15.74 -4.96 -9.08
CA TYR A 64 15.33 -4.54 -7.73
C TYR A 64 14.27 -3.44 -7.79
N ALA A 65 14.40 -2.49 -8.72
CA ALA A 65 13.37 -1.48 -8.95
C ALA A 65 12.04 -2.12 -9.40
N VAL A 66 12.11 -3.11 -10.30
CA VAL A 66 10.93 -3.86 -10.76
C VAL A 66 10.30 -4.66 -9.61
N ALA A 67 11.11 -5.30 -8.76
CA ALA A 67 10.62 -6.02 -7.59
C ALA A 67 9.91 -5.08 -6.59
N THR A 68 10.48 -3.90 -6.33
CA THR A 68 9.86 -2.84 -5.52
C THR A 68 8.51 -2.40 -6.10
N TYR A 69 8.44 -2.22 -7.42
CA TYR A 69 7.19 -1.90 -8.10
C TYR A 69 6.13 -2.99 -7.97
N HIS A 70 6.51 -4.26 -8.16
CA HIS A 70 5.58 -5.36 -7.96
C HIS A 70 5.10 -5.50 -6.51
N ALA A 71 5.96 -5.22 -5.54
CA ALA A 71 5.57 -5.18 -4.13
C ALA A 71 4.55 -4.06 -3.87
N ALA A 72 4.80 -2.86 -4.42
CA ALA A 72 3.87 -1.74 -4.34
C ALA A 72 2.51 -2.08 -4.96
N LEU A 73 2.48 -2.71 -6.14
CA LEU A 73 1.23 -3.14 -6.80
C LEU A 73 0.42 -4.13 -5.96
N VAL A 74 1.08 -5.08 -5.31
CA VAL A 74 0.42 -6.06 -4.43
C VAL A 74 -0.22 -5.37 -3.23
N LEU A 75 0.51 -4.45 -2.59
CA LEU A 75 0.03 -3.68 -1.45
C LEU A 75 -1.11 -2.73 -1.86
N TRP A 76 -0.96 -2.01 -2.96
CA TRP A 76 -1.95 -1.07 -3.50
C TRP A 76 -3.26 -1.77 -3.87
N THR A 77 -3.16 -2.94 -4.52
CA THR A 77 -4.34 -3.73 -4.89
C THR A 77 -5.06 -4.27 -3.65
N TYR A 78 -4.29 -4.69 -2.64
CA TYR A 78 -4.82 -5.02 -1.32
C TYR A 78 -5.30 -3.80 -0.54
N SER A 79 -5.03 -2.56 -0.94
CA SER A 79 -5.61 -1.39 -0.30
C SER A 79 -6.93 -1.00 -0.96
N LEU A 80 -6.96 -0.95 -2.29
CA LEU A 80 -8.11 -0.48 -3.06
C LEU A 80 -9.40 -1.27 -2.80
N LEU A 81 -9.28 -2.59 -2.58
CA LEU A 81 -10.42 -3.47 -2.33
C LEU A 81 -10.82 -3.54 -0.85
N GLY A 82 -10.24 -2.70 -0.01
CA GLY A 82 -10.47 -2.72 1.44
C GLY A 82 -11.72 -1.96 1.82
N ASN A 83 -12.42 -2.46 2.83
CA ASN A 83 -13.47 -1.69 3.45
C ASN A 83 -12.84 -0.43 4.04
N GLN A 84 -13.31 0.74 3.58
CA GLN A 84 -13.03 2.03 4.20
C GLN A 84 -13.72 2.09 5.57
N SER A 85 -13.24 1.29 6.51
CA SER A 85 -13.47 1.56 7.92
C SER A 85 -12.82 2.92 8.21
N PRO A 86 -13.37 3.76 9.11
CA PRO A 86 -12.79 5.05 9.50
C PRO A 86 -11.50 4.86 10.34
N THR A 87 -10.62 3.97 9.93
CA THR A 87 -9.27 3.83 10.48
C THR A 87 -8.42 4.96 9.90
N PRO A 88 -7.78 5.79 10.74
CA PRO A 88 -6.88 6.84 10.27
C PRO A 88 -5.81 6.28 9.30
N ALA A 89 -5.55 7.01 8.21
CA ALA A 89 -4.53 6.65 7.23
C ALA A 89 -3.14 6.57 7.87
N GLU A 90 -2.87 7.45 8.85
CA GLU A 90 -1.64 7.49 9.63
C GLU A 90 -1.94 7.44 11.14
N ILE A 91 -1.12 6.67 11.86
CA ILE A 91 -1.15 6.54 13.32
C ILE A 91 0.26 6.84 13.85
N VAL A 92 0.39 7.82 14.74
CA VAL A 92 1.65 8.14 15.41
C VAL A 92 1.92 7.10 16.50
N ILE A 93 3.04 6.37 16.43
CA ILE A 93 3.44 5.42 17.46
C ILE A 93 4.30 6.16 18.51
N SER A 94 3.70 6.54 19.63
CA SER A 94 4.45 7.05 20.79
C SER A 94 5.17 5.91 21.53
N ASP A 95 6.38 6.18 22.04
CA ASP A 95 7.33 5.26 22.69
C ASP A 95 6.86 4.68 24.05
N GLY A 96 5.55 4.49 24.24
CA GLY A 96 4.93 4.18 25.54
C GLY A 96 3.78 3.18 25.48
N ILE A 97 3.53 2.49 24.36
CA ILE A 97 2.62 1.34 24.37
C ILE A 97 3.37 0.16 24.97
N ASN A 98 3.33 0.11 26.30
CA ASN A 98 3.77 -1.00 27.13
C ASN A 98 3.09 -2.26 26.61
N ARG A 99 3.81 -3.13 25.88
CA ARG A 99 3.30 -4.40 25.32
C ARG A 99 3.07 -5.48 26.39
N ASN A 100 2.93 -5.09 27.66
CA ASN A 100 2.62 -6.00 28.74
C ASN A 100 1.15 -5.87 29.14
N GLY A 101 0.48 -7.03 29.19
CA GLY A 101 -0.97 -7.17 29.17
C GLY A 101 -1.73 -6.30 30.17
N SER A 102 -2.77 -5.68 29.66
CA SER A 102 -3.97 -5.36 30.44
C SER A 102 -5.15 -5.33 29.48
N THR A 103 -6.16 -6.12 29.82
CA THR A 103 -7.52 -6.09 29.30
C THR A 103 -8.05 -4.66 29.21
N ASP A 104 -8.25 -4.17 27.99
CA ASP A 104 -9.31 -3.21 27.69
C ASP A 104 -9.80 -3.41 26.26
N ASN A 105 -11.12 -3.45 26.13
CA ASN A 105 -11.85 -3.83 24.92
C ASN A 105 -11.70 -2.70 23.87
N SER A 106 -10.85 -2.91 22.87
CA SER A 106 -10.63 -2.10 21.64
C SER A 106 -9.21 -1.54 21.43
N SER A 107 -8.15 -2.21 21.91
CA SER A 107 -6.80 -1.93 21.37
C SER A 107 -6.65 -2.58 20.00
N MET A 108 -6.57 -1.74 18.96
CA MET A 108 -6.39 -2.17 17.57
C MET A 108 -4.98 -2.78 17.41
N THR A 109 -4.89 -4.11 17.20
CA THR A 109 -3.60 -4.78 16.94
C THR A 109 -3.02 -4.30 15.62
N LEU A 110 -1.96 -3.50 15.65
CA LEU A 110 -1.28 -3.00 14.46
C LEU A 110 -0.20 -3.97 14.01
N VAL A 111 -0.22 -4.34 12.73
CA VAL A 111 0.70 -5.31 12.14
C VAL A 111 1.61 -4.58 11.15
N MET A 112 2.88 -4.43 11.52
CA MET A 112 3.87 -3.71 10.71
C MET A 112 4.50 -4.65 9.66
N LEU A 113 4.10 -4.49 8.40
CA LEU A 113 4.45 -5.40 7.31
C LEU A 113 5.91 -5.30 6.84
N ASP A 114 6.55 -4.16 7.10
CA ASP A 114 7.96 -3.88 6.85
C ASP A 114 8.80 -3.98 8.15
N GLY A 115 8.24 -4.62 9.18
CA GLY A 115 8.89 -4.90 10.45
C GLY A 115 9.60 -6.25 10.51
N GLU A 116 10.07 -6.61 11.70
CA GLU A 116 10.54 -7.98 11.97
C GLU A 116 9.36 -8.94 12.15
N GLU A 117 9.59 -10.21 11.83
CA GLU A 117 8.60 -11.25 12.05
C GLU A 117 8.32 -11.41 13.55
N ASN A 118 7.05 -11.33 13.91
CA ASN A 118 6.57 -11.45 15.27
C ASN A 118 5.26 -12.26 15.31
N ASP A 119 4.77 -12.55 16.50
CA ASP A 119 3.54 -13.33 16.69
C ASP A 119 2.33 -12.69 16.03
N ASP A 120 2.22 -11.36 16.06
CA ASP A 120 1.12 -10.61 15.43
C ASP A 120 1.14 -10.75 13.91
N ALA A 121 2.32 -10.71 13.28
CA ALA A 121 2.49 -10.92 11.84
C ALA A 121 2.12 -12.34 11.43
N ARG A 122 2.49 -13.35 12.24
CA ARG A 122 2.13 -14.76 12.01
C ARG A 122 0.64 -14.99 12.19
N ALA A 123 0.05 -14.40 13.23
CA ALA A 123 -1.39 -14.43 13.50
C ALA A 123 -2.17 -13.72 12.38
N PHE A 124 -1.70 -12.59 11.89
CA PHE A 124 -2.29 -11.90 10.74
C PHE A 124 -2.27 -12.77 9.49
N CYS A 125 -1.11 -13.33 9.13
CA CYS A 125 -1.00 -14.19 7.94
C CYS A 125 -1.95 -15.39 8.03
N THR A 126 -2.01 -16.04 9.19
CA THR A 126 -2.79 -17.27 9.39
C THR A 126 -4.28 -16.99 9.57
N LEU A 127 -4.62 -16.12 10.54
CA LEU A 127 -5.98 -15.92 11.05
C LEU A 127 -6.64 -14.64 10.51
N GLY A 128 -5.88 -13.70 9.94
CA GLY A 128 -6.40 -12.42 9.47
C GLY A 128 -6.69 -11.40 10.58
N HIS A 129 -6.17 -11.62 11.79
CA HIS A 129 -6.32 -10.69 12.90
C HIS A 129 -5.30 -9.54 12.82
N GLY A 130 -5.76 -8.33 13.10
CA GLY A 130 -4.94 -7.12 13.14
C GLY A 130 -5.09 -6.23 11.90
N THR A 131 -4.62 -4.99 12.02
CA THR A 131 -4.62 -4.01 10.94
C THR A 131 -3.23 -3.89 10.34
N PRO A 132 -3.05 -4.27 9.06
CA PRO A 132 -1.75 -4.20 8.41
C PRO A 132 -1.42 -2.76 8.00
N GLY A 133 -0.14 -2.41 8.12
CA GLY A 133 0.40 -1.13 7.69
C GLY A 133 1.91 -1.17 7.51
N LEU A 134 2.45 -0.04 7.06
CA LEU A 134 3.87 0.17 6.77
C LEU A 134 4.41 1.28 7.65
N SER A 135 5.69 1.19 8.00
CA SER A 135 6.40 2.33 8.57
C SER A 135 6.69 3.38 7.49
N HIS A 136 6.47 4.64 7.84
CA HIS A 136 6.91 5.78 7.04
C HIS A 136 8.21 6.32 7.66
N PRO A 137 9.35 6.26 6.95
CA PRO A 137 10.57 6.91 7.41
C PRO A 137 10.31 8.41 7.39
N ALA A 138 10.25 8.99 8.58
CA ALA A 138 9.69 10.31 8.79
C ALA A 138 10.45 11.38 8.00
N TYR A 139 9.73 12.11 7.14
CA TYR A 139 10.19 13.36 6.51
C TYR A 139 10.38 14.50 7.54
N THR A 140 10.05 14.24 8.81
CA THR A 140 10.10 15.17 9.93
C THR A 140 10.68 14.41 11.12
N GLY A 141 11.56 14.99 11.94
CA GLY A 141 12.31 14.29 13.00
C GLY A 141 11.50 13.68 14.18
N VAL A 142 10.29 13.17 13.93
CA VAL A 142 9.44 12.42 14.87
C VAL A 142 9.57 10.93 14.55
N LYS A 143 9.83 10.11 15.59
CA LYS A 143 9.95 8.66 15.46
C LYS A 143 8.63 8.03 14.94
N GLY A 144 8.73 7.33 13.81
CA GLY A 144 7.86 6.23 13.36
C GLY A 144 6.36 6.53 13.18
N THR A 145 5.97 6.97 11.98
CA THR A 145 4.55 6.99 11.58
C THR A 145 4.14 5.63 11.02
N PHE A 146 2.98 5.12 11.42
CA PHE A 146 2.36 3.91 10.87
C PHE A 146 1.32 4.28 9.83
N CYS A 147 1.58 3.95 8.57
CA CYS A 147 0.63 4.13 7.46
C CYS A 147 -0.19 2.85 7.31
N THR A 148 -1.49 2.92 7.56
CA THR A 148 -2.38 1.78 7.36
C THR A 148 -2.47 1.44 5.86
N LEU A 149 -2.70 0.16 5.52
CA LEU A 149 -3.04 -0.20 4.14
C LEU A 149 -4.47 0.23 3.74
N ALA A 150 -5.13 1.12 4.47
CA ALA A 150 -6.42 1.67 4.09
C ALA A 150 -6.29 2.76 3.01
N ASP A 151 -5.10 3.37 2.87
CA ASP A 151 -4.85 4.42 1.89
C ASP A 151 -3.96 3.91 0.73
N PRO A 152 -4.56 3.68 -0.46
CA PRO A 152 -3.81 3.21 -1.62
C PRO A 152 -2.85 4.27 -2.18
N VAL A 153 -3.13 5.57 -1.98
CA VAL A 153 -2.29 6.66 -2.46
C VAL A 153 -0.99 6.71 -1.67
N LEU A 154 -1.08 6.61 -0.34
CA LEU A 154 0.10 6.58 0.53
C LEU A 154 1.04 5.40 0.24
N ILE A 155 0.49 4.24 -0.14
CA ILE A 155 1.31 3.06 -0.50
C ILE A 155 2.16 3.35 -1.75
N MET A 156 1.56 3.92 -2.79
CA MET A 156 2.26 4.26 -4.01
C MET A 156 3.29 5.36 -3.78
N GLN A 157 2.94 6.37 -2.98
CA GLN A 157 3.86 7.43 -2.60
C GLN A 157 5.06 6.89 -1.83
N LEU A 158 4.85 6.04 -0.83
CA LEU A 158 5.92 5.45 -0.02
C LEU A 158 6.88 4.56 -0.85
N ALA A 159 6.34 3.83 -1.83
CA ALA A 159 7.15 3.04 -2.74
C ALA A 159 7.96 3.92 -3.71
N ALA A 160 7.34 4.97 -4.25
CA ALA A 160 8.01 5.95 -5.10
C ALA A 160 9.10 6.71 -4.34
N ASP A 161 8.84 7.11 -3.09
CA ASP A 161 9.81 7.74 -2.18
C ASP A 161 10.99 6.80 -1.90
N THR A 162 10.73 5.49 -1.75
CA THR A 162 11.79 4.49 -1.56
C THR A 162 12.70 4.40 -2.79
N LEU A 163 12.15 4.42 -4.01
CA LEU A 163 12.94 4.46 -5.24
C LEU A 163 13.69 5.79 -5.40
N ARG A 164 13.02 6.93 -5.15
CA ARG A 164 13.62 8.27 -5.25
C ARG A 164 14.74 8.48 -4.25
N GLY A 165 14.57 8.03 -3.01
CA GLY A 165 15.57 8.13 -1.96
C GLY A 165 16.85 7.33 -2.23
N ASN A 166 16.80 6.31 -3.10
CA ASN A 166 17.98 5.57 -3.53
C ASN A 166 18.73 6.24 -4.70
N LEU A 167 18.15 7.25 -5.35
CA LEU A 167 18.86 8.02 -6.37
C LEU A 167 19.89 8.94 -5.71
N HIS A 168 21.11 9.00 -6.23
CA HIS A 168 22.02 10.06 -5.82
C HIS A 168 21.48 11.40 -6.32
N CYS A 169 21.68 12.46 -5.53
CA CYS A 169 21.64 13.83 -6.01
C CYS A 169 22.86 14.04 -6.93
N THR A 170 22.80 13.48 -8.14
CA THR A 170 23.73 13.76 -9.22
C THR A 170 22.96 14.50 -10.30
N ASP A 171 23.59 15.49 -10.94
CA ASP A 171 23.05 16.29 -12.07
C ASP A 171 22.55 15.47 -13.27
N HIS A 172 22.63 14.14 -13.22
CA HIS A 172 22.17 13.23 -14.25
C HIS A 172 20.77 12.72 -13.94
N ALA A 173 19.91 12.74 -14.97
CA ALA A 173 18.56 12.20 -14.90
C ALA A 173 18.54 10.76 -14.35
N PRO A 174 17.48 10.37 -13.60
CA PRO A 174 17.36 9.01 -13.09
C PRO A 174 17.42 7.98 -14.22
N PRO A 175 17.90 6.75 -13.96
CA PRO A 175 17.83 5.68 -14.94
C PRO A 175 16.39 5.55 -15.46
N LEU A 176 16.22 5.51 -16.80
CA LEU A 176 14.91 5.59 -17.46
C LEU A 176 13.87 4.63 -16.88
N LEU A 177 14.28 3.40 -16.56
CA LEU A 177 13.40 2.41 -15.95
C LEU A 177 12.91 2.85 -14.56
N VAL A 178 13.81 3.35 -13.70
CA VAL A 178 13.44 3.79 -12.34
C VAL A 178 12.52 4.99 -12.41
N GLY A 179 12.84 5.97 -13.27
CA GLY A 179 11.97 7.14 -13.52
C GLY A 179 10.58 6.74 -14.02
N ASN A 180 10.50 5.82 -14.98
CA ASN A 180 9.22 5.32 -15.49
C ASN A 180 8.40 4.59 -14.41
N LEU A 181 9.04 3.79 -13.57
CA LEU A 181 8.34 3.07 -12.48
C LEU A 181 7.82 4.03 -11.42
N ILE A 182 8.59 5.09 -11.09
CA ILE A 182 8.13 6.16 -10.19
C ILE A 182 6.90 6.86 -10.78
N GLY A 183 6.96 7.28 -12.05
CA GLY A 183 5.83 7.93 -12.72
C GLY A 183 4.58 7.05 -12.74
N LEU A 184 4.73 5.75 -13.03
CA LEU A 184 3.61 4.80 -12.98
C LEU A 184 2.99 4.67 -11.58
N MET A 185 3.78 4.72 -10.52
CA MET A 185 3.26 4.71 -9.14
C MET A 185 2.49 5.99 -8.83
N GLU A 186 3.02 7.14 -9.24
CA GLU A 186 2.37 8.45 -9.07
C GLU A 186 1.03 8.50 -9.81
N ASP A 187 1.00 8.09 -11.08
CA ASP A 187 -0.21 8.04 -11.91
C ASP A 187 -1.29 7.14 -11.27
N LEU A 188 -0.90 5.97 -10.76
CA LEU A 188 -1.82 5.05 -10.08
C LEU A 188 -2.37 5.65 -8.78
N GLY A 189 -1.55 6.39 -8.02
CA GLY A 189 -1.99 7.14 -6.84
C GLY A 189 -2.96 8.28 -7.18
N SER A 190 -2.61 9.13 -8.14
CA SER A 190 -3.41 10.30 -8.55
C SER A 190 -4.75 9.93 -9.19
N SER A 191 -4.82 8.84 -9.95
CA SER A 191 -6.06 8.37 -10.57
C SER A 191 -7.18 8.12 -9.55
N LEU A 192 -6.83 7.71 -8.33
CA LEU A 192 -7.77 7.46 -7.24
C LEU A 192 -8.19 8.76 -6.54
N GLY A 193 -7.28 9.73 -6.43
CA GLY A 193 -7.55 11.04 -5.84
C GLY A 193 -8.56 11.88 -6.63
N HIS A 194 -8.63 11.74 -7.95
CA HIS A 194 -9.61 12.43 -8.79
C HIS A 194 -10.99 11.77 -8.83
N SER A 195 -11.09 10.49 -8.48
CA SER A 195 -12.38 9.76 -8.48
C SER A 195 -13.28 10.09 -7.28
N SER A 196 -12.74 10.70 -6.21
CA SER A 196 -13.48 11.03 -4.98
C SER A 196 -14.21 12.38 -5.03
N THR A 197 -13.95 13.23 -6.03
CA THR A 197 -14.56 14.58 -6.15
C THR A 197 -15.79 14.65 -7.06
N GLY A 198 -16.19 13.53 -7.68
CA GLY A 198 -17.29 13.46 -8.64
C GLY A 198 -18.56 12.77 -8.12
N ARG A 199 -19.12 13.18 -6.98
CA ARG A 199 -20.43 12.66 -6.53
C ARG A 199 -21.18 13.62 -5.58
N SER A 200 -21.48 14.84 -6.04
CA SER A 200 -22.55 15.65 -5.44
C SER A 200 -23.09 16.69 -6.44
N SER A 201 -23.98 16.23 -7.31
CA SER A 201 -24.90 17.11 -8.04
C SER A 201 -26.25 16.43 -8.19
N HIS A 202 -26.86 16.06 -7.07
CA HIS A 202 -28.30 15.91 -6.99
C HIS A 202 -28.84 17.10 -6.20
N THR A 203 -29.03 18.22 -6.88
CA THR A 203 -29.93 19.27 -6.38
C THR A 203 -31.35 18.85 -6.71
N SER A 204 -32.02 18.41 -5.66
CA SER A 204 -33.47 18.30 -5.54
C SER A 204 -34.16 19.51 -6.15
N THR A 205 -35.10 19.29 -7.08
CA THR A 205 -36.15 20.26 -7.37
C THR A 205 -37.47 19.61 -6.95
N THR A 206 -37.91 19.92 -5.74
CA THR A 206 -39.25 19.65 -5.23
C THR A 206 -39.78 20.90 -4.54
N GLY A 207 -41.00 21.29 -4.90
CA GLY A 207 -41.76 22.41 -4.34
C GLY A 207 -42.37 23.26 -5.47
N SER A 208 -43.50 22.91 -6.08
CA SER A 208 -44.88 22.93 -5.54
C SER A 208 -45.20 24.24 -4.82
N THR A 209 -46.07 25.06 -5.40
CA THR A 209 -47.39 25.46 -4.84
C THR A 209 -48.01 26.59 -5.67
N GLY A 210 -49.33 26.51 -5.89
CA GLY A 210 -50.20 27.68 -6.12
C GLY A 210 -50.65 27.88 -7.55
#